data_AF-A0AAQ3C0V9-F1
#
_entry.id   AF-A0AAQ3C0V9-F1
#
_cell.length_a   1.000
_cell.length_b   1.000
_cell.length_c   1.000
_cell.angle_alpha   90.00
_cell.angle_beta   90.00
_cell.angle_gamma   90.00
#
_symmetry.space_group_name_H-M   'P 1'
#
loop_
_entity.id
_entity.type
_entity.pdbx_description
1 polymer ?
#
loop_
_entity_poly.entity_id
_entity_poly.type
_entity_poly.pdbx_seq_one_letter_code
_entity_poly.pdbx_strand_id
1 'polypeptide(L)' 'MTNTQFDLLLSLTSIRSDGVISAMRAVLVDGETQKAASEQYGVNPAQLSIRLGVLKAVDQTVSKLTPFYSH' A
#
# COMPACT_ATOMS: atom_id res chain seq x y z
N MET A 1 -8.06 -4.04 1.15
CA MET A 1 -7.50 -4.35 2.49
C MET A 1 -8.14 -3.43 3.53
N THR A 2 -8.05 -3.72 4.82
CA THR A 2 -8.54 -2.79 5.86
C THR A 2 -7.55 -1.64 6.09
N ASN A 3 -8.01 -0.53 6.67
CA ASN A 3 -7.14 0.58 7.09
C ASN A 3 -6.02 0.09 8.04
N THR A 4 -6.38 -0.73 9.03
CA THR A 4 -5.41 -1.29 9.98
C THR A 4 -4.35 -2.15 9.31
N GLN A 5 -4.74 -3.02 8.37
CA GLN A 5 -3.78 -3.84 7.62
C GLN A 5 -2.85 -2.95 6.79
N PHE A 6 -3.40 -1.94 6.10
CA PHE A 6 -2.61 -0.98 5.32
C PHE A 6 -1.56 -0.26 6.19
N ASP A 7 -1.98 0.27 7.34
CA ASP A 7 -1.11 1.03 8.25
C ASP A 7 0.03 0.16 8.81
N LEU A 8 -0.29 -1.07 9.21
CA LEU A 8 0.72 -2.02 9.68
C LEU A 8 1.72 -2.37 8.57
N LEU A 9 1.25 -2.70 7.37
CA LEU A 9 2.13 -2.99 6.24
C LEU A 9 2.99 -1.78 5.86
N LEU A 10 2.42 -0.58 5.88
CA LEU A 10 3.13 0.66 5.57
C LEU A 10 4.26 0.93 6.57
N SER A 11 4.02 0.65 7.86
CA SER A 11 5.02 0.83 8.93
C SER A 11 6.28 -0.01 8.72
N LEU A 12 6.18 -1.13 8.00
CA LEU A 12 7.29 -2.02 7.64
C LEU A 12 8.09 -1.53 6.41
N THR A 13 7.65 -0.46 5.75
CA THR A 13 8.32 0.10 4.56
C THR A 13 9.07 1.39 4.89
N SER A 14 9.84 1.91 3.93
CA SER A 14 10.44 3.25 3.96
C SER A 14 9.62 4.32 3.22
N ILE A 15 8.35 4.05 2.90
CA ILE A 15 7.48 4.99 2.19
C ILE A 15 7.00 6.07 3.16
N ARG A 16 7.30 7.34 2.87
CA ARG A 16 7.02 8.48 3.78
C ARG A 16 6.33 9.67 3.13
N SER A 17 6.11 9.66 1.81
CA SER A 17 5.46 10.77 1.12
C SER A 17 3.96 10.72 1.37
N ASP A 18 3.41 11.76 2.01
CA ASP A 18 1.98 11.82 2.35
C ASP A 18 1.08 11.69 1.11
N GLY A 19 1.41 12.36 0.00
CA GLY A 19 0.66 12.25 -1.26
C GLY A 19 0.66 10.81 -1.82
N VAL A 20 1.81 10.14 -1.77
CA VAL A 20 1.93 8.73 -2.19
C VAL A 20 1.15 7.81 -1.25
N ILE A 21 1.21 8.04 0.06
CA ILE A 21 0.48 7.25 1.07
C ILE A 21 -1.03 7.38 0.84
N SER A 22 -1.53 8.60 0.64
CA SER A 22 -2.94 8.86 0.34
C SER A 22 -3.39 8.19 -0.95
N ALA A 23 -2.60 8.29 -2.03
CA ALA A 23 -2.88 7.62 -3.29
C ALA A 23 -2.87 6.08 -3.16
N MET A 24 -1.94 5.52 -2.36
CA MET A 24 -1.92 4.09 -2.09
C MET A 24 -3.13 3.63 -1.29
N ARG A 25 -3.58 4.41 -0.31
CA ARG A 25 -4.79 4.12 0.49
C ARG A 25 -6.03 4.10 -0.40
N ALA A 26 -6.19 5.12 -1.25
CA ALA A 26 -7.28 5.21 -2.21
C ALA A 26 -7.40 3.95 -3.09
N VAL A 27 -6.26 3.44 -3.59
CA VAL A 27 -6.26 2.23 -4.42
C VAL A 27 -6.54 0.96 -3.60
N LEU A 28 -5.89 0.80 -2.44
CA LEU A 28 -5.83 -0.48 -1.74
C LEU A 28 -6.91 -0.68 -0.68
N VAL A 29 -7.41 0.41 -0.12
CA VAL A 29 -8.46 0.43 0.90
C VAL A 29 -9.78 0.84 0.28
N ASP A 30 -9.81 1.96 -0.45
CA ASP A 30 -11.06 2.54 -0.98
C ASP A 30 -11.48 1.95 -2.33
N GLY A 31 -10.59 1.20 -2.99
CA GLY A 31 -10.87 0.47 -4.23
C GLY A 31 -10.82 1.34 -5.49
N GLU A 32 -10.19 2.52 -5.42
CA GLU A 32 -10.00 3.37 -6.58
C GLU A 32 -9.05 2.75 -7.62
N THR A 33 -9.20 3.17 -8.88
CA THR A 33 -8.22 2.84 -9.91
C THR A 33 -6.92 3.60 -9.67
N GLN A 34 -5.78 3.02 -10.05
CA GLN A 34 -4.48 3.70 -9.95
C GLN A 34 -4.45 5.04 -10.71
N LYS A 35 -5.18 5.13 -11.83
CA LYS A 35 -5.29 6.36 -12.62
C LYS A 35 -6.01 7.45 -11.82
N ALA A 36 -7.19 7.16 -11.29
CA ALA A 36 -7.98 8.11 -10.51
C ALA A 36 -7.21 8.61 -9.27
N ALA A 37 -6.60 7.69 -8.52
CA ALA A 37 -5.79 8.04 -7.35
C ALA A 37 -4.55 8.87 -7.72
N SER A 38 -3.87 8.56 -8.82
CA SER A 38 -2.72 9.35 -9.28
C SER A 38 -3.12 10.78 -9.64
N GLU A 39 -4.24 10.96 -10.33
CA GLU A 39 -4.77 12.27 -10.72
C GLU A 39 -5.23 13.06 -9.49
N GLN A 40 -5.98 12.43 -8.58
CA GLN A 40 -6.52 13.07 -7.38
C GLN A 40 -5.45 13.59 -6.43
N TYR A 41 -4.37 12.82 -6.24
CA TYR A 41 -3.30 13.16 -5.30
C TYR A 41 -2.06 13.76 -5.98
N GLY A 42 -2.10 14.01 -7.30
CA GLY A 42 -1.00 14.60 -8.05
C GLY A 42 0.28 13.75 -8.06
N VAL A 43 0.14 12.42 -7.96
CA VAL A 43 1.26 11.48 -7.89
C VAL A 43 1.59 10.94 -9.27
N ASN A 44 2.88 10.74 -9.57
CA ASN A 44 3.28 10.09 -10.80
C ASN A 44 2.77 8.63 -10.84
N PRO A 45 2.04 8.20 -11.89
CA PRO A 45 1.48 6.85 -11.96
C PRO A 45 2.52 5.72 -11.89
N ALA A 46 3.71 5.91 -12.47
CA ALA A 46 4.78 4.93 -12.39
C ALA A 46 5.33 4.83 -10.96
N GLN A 47 5.49 5.96 -10.27
CA GLN A 47 5.88 5.98 -8.86
C GLN A 47 4.84 5.27 -7.99
N LEU A 48 3.54 5.54 -8.21
CA LEU A 48 2.46 4.88 -7.49
C LEU A 48 2.50 3.37 -7.71
N SER A 49 2.62 2.92 -8.97
CA SER A 49 2.70 1.50 -9.32
C SER A 49 3.87 0.79 -8.61
N ILE A 50 5.05 1.39 -8.61
CA ILE A 50 6.23 0.85 -7.90
C ILE A 50 5.93 0.70 -6.39
N ARG A 51 5.31 1.71 -5.78
CA ARG A 51 5.04 1.73 -4.34
C ARG A 51 3.94 0.76 -3.93
N LEU A 52 2.92 0.58 -4.77
CA LEU A 52 1.93 -0.50 -4.64
C LEU A 52 2.58 -1.89 -4.72
N GLY A 53 3.54 -2.06 -5.64
CA GLY A 53 4.33 -3.29 -5.76
C GLY A 53 5.12 -3.60 -4.49
N VAL A 54 5.78 -2.59 -3.90
CA VAL A 54 6.50 -2.72 -2.62
C VAL A 54 5.57 -3.20 -1.52
N LEU A 55 4.41 -2.55 -1.34
CA LEU A 55 3.49 -2.93 -0.26
C LEU A 55 2.92 -4.34 -0.46
N LYS A 56 2.62 -4.72 -1.72
CA LYS A 56 2.16 -6.07 -2.06
C LYS A 56 3.21 -7.15 -1.78
N ALA A 57 4.49 -6.85 -1.99
CA ALA A 57 5.59 -7.76 -1.64
C ALA A 57 5.71 -7.95 -0.12
N VAL A 58 5.49 -6.89 0.66
CA VAL A 58 5.45 -6.97 2.13
C VAL A 58 4.25 -7.79 2.58
N ASP A 59 3.05 -7.55 2.04
CA ASP A 59 1.84 -8.32 2.35
C ASP A 59 2.02 -9.83 2.08
N GLN A 60 2.65 -10.19 0.96
CA GLN A 60 2.99 -11.57 0.64
C GLN A 60 4.00 -12.16 1.64
N THR A 61 4.98 -11.37 2.07
CA THR A 61 5.95 -11.81 3.09
C THR A 61 5.25 -12.05 4.43
N VAL A 62 4.43 -11.11 4.89
CA VAL A 62 3.66 -11.23 6.14
C VAL A 62 2.72 -12.43 6.09
N SER A 63 2.02 -12.64 4.97
CA SER A 63 1.14 -13.81 4.79
C SER A 63 1.87 -15.14 4.95
N LYS A 64 3.13 -15.21 4.49
CA LYS A 64 3.99 -16.40 4.68
C LYS A 64 4.51 -16.53 6.11
N LEU A 65 4.58 -15.42 6.85
CA LEU A 65 4.97 -15.42 8.25
C LEU A 65 3.82 -15.82 9.19
N THR A 66 2.57 -15.58 8.82
CA THR A 66 1.38 -15.88 9.63
C THR A 66 1.40 -17.26 10.31
N PRO A 67 1.76 -18.38 9.64
CA PRO A 67 1.80 -19.71 10.27
C PRO A 67 2.74 -19.83 11.48
N PHE A 68 3.77 -18.97 11.56
CA PHE A 68 4.73 -18.95 12.67
C PHE A 68 4.24 -18.16 13.89
N TYR A 69 3.13 -17.42 13.77
CA TYR A 69 2.57 -16.58 14.83
C TYR A 69 1.14 -17.00 15.23
N SER A 70 0.51 -17.90 14.46
CA SER A 70 -0.74 -18.55 14.83
C SER A 70 -0.47 -19.66 15.84
N HIS A 71 -0.46 -19.31 17.12
CA HIS A 71 -0.46 -20.22 18.28
C HIS A 71 -1.81 -20.18 18.97
#